data_AF-A0A173LIK0-F1
#
_entry.id   AF-A0A173LIK0-F1
#
_cell.length_a   1.000
_cell.length_b   1.000
_cell.length_c   1.000
_cell.angle_alpha   90.00
_cell.angle_beta   90.00
_cell.angle_gamma   90.00
#
_symmetry.space_group_name_H-M   'P 1'
#
loop_
_entity.id
_entity.type
_entity.pdbx_description
1 polymer ?
#
loop_
_entity_poly.entity_id
_entity_poly.type
_entity_poly.pdbx_seq_one_letter_code
_entity_poly.pdbx_strand_id
1 'polypeptide(L)'
;MPVSQCAARVPLSPGFSSYSQEVIPSRTRTLRLRTSATMTAAVLCCGVGTPLASAQSVLPPAAAITAGTVPTAACGDALSPADLSRIAELSAPTAPDEYSLPFLEERARAAAEITEIFLSRNDRRAIFGIGLDLVESQAVLPLYRSSSAAGPGASGTIGNLPWATHLSTDLLEGYLAAVHAHVTGGAVPEHWQHYFELASDCAVPGGYAAMAGYNAHLTVDLARAVASSGTTPAEYGQYLEIVGAIADQGDAIVAGTQAEFDADLAPLWRLYFLGDAADAVTAQATGSTGIAPGDGHRLLLRAGDQGYSTVSFAHGLALADPATAEPAHASVRNTWLLADGALEALTAGKLL
;
A
#
# COMPACT_ATOMS: atom_id res chain seq x y z
N MET A 1 -14.47 49.42 12.13
CA MET A 1 -15.11 48.51 13.10
C MET A 1 -16.62 48.65 12.91
N PRO A 2 -17.44 47.58 12.81
CA PRO A 2 -17.34 46.25 13.44
C PRO A 2 -17.11 45.09 12.43
N VAL A 3 -16.43 43.99 12.77
CA VAL A 3 -16.78 42.74 13.52
C VAL A 3 -17.41 41.64 12.65
N SER A 4 -16.54 40.70 12.26
CA SER A 4 -16.64 39.22 12.27
C SER A 4 -17.97 38.52 12.02
N GLN A 5 -17.98 37.65 11.00
CA GLN A 5 -18.84 36.46 10.93
C GLN A 5 -18.01 35.21 11.28
N CYS A 6 -18.35 34.59 12.40
CA CYS A 6 -17.98 33.21 12.72
C CYS A 6 -18.89 32.27 11.94
N ALA A 7 -18.32 31.34 11.18
CA ALA A 7 -19.03 30.17 10.68
C ALA A 7 -19.17 29.14 11.81
N ALA A 8 -20.40 28.81 12.16
CA ALA A 8 -20.75 27.83 13.17
C ALA A 8 -20.58 26.40 12.61
N ARG A 9 -19.88 25.54 13.37
CA ARG A 9 -19.85 24.09 13.17
C ARG A 9 -21.20 23.49 13.57
N VAL A 10 -21.72 22.61 12.73
CA VAL A 10 -22.91 21.79 13.01
C VAL A 10 -22.50 20.62 13.93
N PRO A 11 -23.18 20.38 15.07
CA PRO A 11 -22.94 19.20 15.90
C PRO A 11 -23.78 18.03 15.39
N LEU A 12 -23.15 16.88 15.18
CA LEU A 12 -23.85 15.59 15.01
C LEU A 12 -24.12 15.00 16.39
N SER A 13 -25.40 14.86 16.75
CA SER A 13 -25.84 14.13 17.95
C SER A 13 -25.95 12.62 17.67
N PRO A 14 -25.74 11.77 18.70
CA PRO A 14 -25.77 10.32 18.56
C PRO A 14 -27.18 9.76 18.78
N GLY A 15 -27.54 8.74 18.01
CA GLY A 15 -28.79 8.01 18.21
C GLY A 15 -28.68 6.59 17.68
N PHE A 16 -28.15 5.66 18.49
CA PHE A 16 -28.29 4.23 18.24
C PHE A 16 -29.18 3.61 19.31
N SER A 17 -30.33 3.13 18.82
CA SER A 17 -31.36 2.40 19.54
C SER A 17 -30.95 0.93 19.66
N SER A 18 -31.12 0.38 20.85
CA SER A 18 -30.90 -1.00 21.22
C SER A 18 -31.79 -1.97 20.42
N TYR A 19 -31.18 -2.92 19.70
CA TYR A 19 -31.87 -4.07 19.13
C TYR A 19 -31.52 -5.33 19.93
N SER A 20 -32.54 -5.93 20.54
CA SER A 20 -32.47 -7.22 21.22
C SER A 20 -32.26 -8.35 20.21
N GLN A 21 -31.27 -9.21 20.43
CA GLN A 21 -31.09 -10.42 19.63
C GLN A 21 -31.99 -11.55 20.12
N GLU A 22 -32.80 -12.07 19.20
CA GLU A 22 -33.59 -13.29 19.37
C GLU A 22 -32.71 -14.50 18.99
N VAL A 23 -32.57 -15.46 19.89
CA VAL A 23 -31.77 -16.67 19.73
C VAL A 23 -32.57 -17.71 18.93
N ILE A 24 -32.12 -18.03 17.71
CA ILE A 24 -32.66 -19.13 16.90
C ILE A 24 -31.74 -20.36 17.00
N PRO A 25 -32.23 -21.56 17.33
CA PRO A 25 -31.40 -22.75 17.47
C PRO A 25 -30.97 -23.32 16.11
N SER A 26 -29.67 -23.56 15.95
CA SER A 26 -29.05 -24.15 14.77
C SER A 26 -29.25 -25.67 14.73
N ARG A 27 -29.81 -26.18 13.62
CA ARG A 27 -29.86 -27.61 13.31
C ARG A 27 -28.60 -28.01 12.53
N THR A 28 -27.78 -28.85 13.14
CA THR A 28 -26.58 -29.45 12.55
C THR A 28 -26.96 -30.46 11.47
N ARG A 29 -26.65 -30.18 10.19
CA ARG A 29 -26.62 -31.18 9.12
C ARG A 29 -25.17 -31.43 8.71
N THR A 30 -24.67 -32.61 9.03
CA THR A 30 -23.38 -33.13 8.59
C THR A 30 -23.46 -33.54 7.12
N LEU A 31 -22.91 -32.71 6.22
CA LEU A 31 -22.62 -33.12 4.84
C LEU A 31 -21.19 -33.66 4.79
N ARG A 32 -21.05 -34.95 4.47
CA ARG A 32 -19.76 -35.54 4.09
C ARG A 32 -19.52 -35.29 2.61
N LEU A 33 -18.63 -34.35 2.26
CA LEU A 33 -18.05 -34.31 0.92
C LEU A 33 -16.80 -35.19 0.88
N ARG A 34 -16.83 -36.18 -0.01
CA ARG A 34 -15.66 -36.90 -0.51
C ARG A 34 -15.38 -36.38 -1.91
N THR A 35 -14.25 -35.70 -2.10
CA THR A 35 -13.64 -35.52 -3.42
C THR A 35 -12.12 -35.55 -3.26
N SER A 36 -11.53 -36.66 -3.70
CA SER A 36 -10.09 -36.80 -3.89
C SER A 36 -9.75 -36.26 -5.28
N ALA A 37 -8.94 -35.21 -5.35
CA ALA A 37 -8.28 -34.78 -6.57
C ALA A 37 -6.77 -34.81 -6.33
N THR A 38 -6.12 -35.87 -6.77
CA THR A 38 -4.67 -35.99 -6.88
C THR A 38 -4.20 -35.12 -8.05
N MET A 39 -3.57 -33.98 -7.76
CA MET A 39 -2.78 -33.23 -8.74
C MET A 39 -1.40 -33.86 -8.86
N THR A 40 -1.08 -34.39 -10.03
CA THR A 40 0.25 -34.91 -10.38
C THR A 40 1.07 -33.77 -10.97
N ALA A 41 2.08 -33.29 -10.25
CA ALA A 41 3.05 -32.31 -10.75
C ALA A 41 4.07 -33.03 -11.65
N ALA A 42 4.11 -32.67 -12.93
CA ALA A 42 5.16 -33.10 -13.85
C ALA A 42 6.36 -32.16 -13.73
N VAL A 43 7.42 -32.63 -13.07
CA VAL A 43 8.73 -31.97 -13.02
C VAL A 43 9.49 -32.30 -14.31
N LEU A 44 9.72 -31.29 -15.15
CA LEU A 44 10.58 -31.41 -16.33
C LEU A 44 12.03 -31.08 -15.92
N CYS A 45 12.80 -32.10 -15.58
CA CYS A 45 14.26 -32.03 -15.46
C CYS A 45 14.88 -32.21 -16.85
N CYS A 46 15.50 -31.17 -17.43
CA CYS A 46 16.56 -31.28 -18.43
C CYS A 46 17.26 -29.91 -18.61
N GLY A 47 18.52 -29.82 -18.17
CA GLY A 47 19.36 -28.64 -18.38
C GLY A 47 20.81 -28.94 -18.04
N VAL A 48 21.56 -29.35 -19.07
CA VAL A 48 22.95 -29.80 -19.03
C VAL A 48 23.88 -28.62 -18.71
N GLY A 49 24.76 -28.77 -17.73
CA GLY A 49 25.66 -27.70 -17.27
C GLY A 49 26.76 -27.35 -18.26
N THR A 50 26.86 -26.07 -18.61
CA THR A 50 28.03 -25.46 -19.24
C THR A 50 28.89 -24.74 -18.20
N PRO A 51 30.23 -24.89 -18.21
CA PRO A 51 31.11 -24.15 -17.30
C PRO A 51 31.14 -22.66 -17.69
N LEU A 52 30.72 -21.80 -16.77
CA LEU A 52 30.84 -20.34 -16.89
C LEU A 52 32.29 -19.92 -16.63
N ALA A 53 32.94 -19.34 -17.64
CA ALA A 53 34.24 -18.71 -17.51
C ALA A 53 34.11 -17.44 -16.65
N SER A 54 34.89 -17.36 -15.58
CA SER A 54 34.94 -16.20 -14.68
C SER A 54 35.59 -15.01 -15.36
N ALA A 55 34.80 -14.10 -15.92
CA ALA A 55 35.27 -12.78 -16.33
C ALA A 55 35.47 -11.91 -15.08
N GLN A 56 36.71 -11.51 -14.80
CA GLN A 56 37.02 -10.52 -13.79
C GLN A 56 36.63 -9.14 -14.32
N SER A 57 35.43 -8.68 -13.97
CA SER A 57 34.98 -7.33 -14.28
C SER A 57 35.74 -6.33 -13.41
N VAL A 58 36.66 -5.58 -14.03
CA VAL A 58 37.26 -4.39 -13.41
C VAL A 58 36.15 -3.34 -13.29
N LEU A 59 35.67 -3.10 -12.07
CA LEU A 59 34.66 -2.09 -11.80
C LEU A 59 35.24 -0.70 -12.12
N PRO A 60 34.58 0.11 -12.97
CA PRO A 60 34.97 1.50 -13.17
C PRO A 60 34.83 2.28 -11.86
N PRO A 61 35.65 3.33 -11.65
CA PRO A 61 35.57 4.18 -10.47
C PRO A 61 34.17 4.79 -10.37
N ALA A 62 33.60 4.78 -9.16
CA ALA A 62 32.28 5.34 -8.86
C ALA A 62 32.24 6.82 -9.30
N ALA A 63 31.44 7.11 -10.32
CA ALA A 63 31.18 8.47 -10.75
C ALA A 63 30.53 9.24 -9.59
N ALA A 64 30.99 10.46 -9.34
CA ALA A 64 30.36 11.34 -8.37
C ALA A 64 28.90 11.58 -8.78
N ILE A 65 27.97 11.27 -7.88
CA ILE A 65 26.54 11.52 -8.08
C ILE A 65 26.36 13.04 -8.11
N THR A 66 26.19 13.60 -9.31
CA THR A 66 25.78 15.00 -9.47
C THR A 66 24.34 15.11 -8.98
N ALA A 67 24.09 15.99 -8.02
CA ALA A 67 22.74 16.30 -7.56
C ALA A 67 21.86 16.66 -8.77
N GLY A 68 20.72 15.97 -8.88
CA GLY A 68 19.75 16.20 -9.94
C GLY A 68 19.10 17.58 -9.82
N THR A 69 18.54 18.08 -10.91
CA THR A 69 17.69 19.28 -10.85
C THR A 69 16.38 18.93 -10.15
N VAL A 70 16.04 19.65 -9.08
CA VAL A 70 14.79 19.45 -8.33
C VAL A 70 13.61 19.98 -9.14
N PRO A 71 12.61 19.15 -9.50
CA PRO A 71 11.42 19.63 -10.19
C PRO A 71 10.58 20.53 -9.28
N THR A 72 10.50 21.81 -9.63
CA THR A 72 9.69 22.80 -8.89
C THR A 72 8.22 22.77 -9.30
N ALA A 73 7.88 22.22 -10.46
CA ALA A 73 6.51 22.07 -10.92
C ALA A 73 6.31 20.68 -11.54
N ALA A 74 5.11 20.13 -11.35
CA ALA A 74 4.63 18.91 -11.98
C ALA A 74 3.36 19.25 -12.76
N CYS A 75 2.22 19.26 -12.05
CA CYS A 75 0.97 19.83 -12.51
C CYS A 75 0.56 20.98 -11.58
N GLY A 76 -0.22 21.95 -12.07
CA GLY A 76 -0.62 23.10 -11.27
C GLY A 76 0.46 24.18 -11.11
N ASP A 77 0.50 24.81 -9.94
CA ASP A 77 1.43 25.89 -9.61
C ASP A 77 2.79 25.35 -9.18
N ALA A 78 3.86 26.10 -9.46
CA ALA A 78 5.19 25.72 -8.99
C ALA A 78 5.30 25.82 -7.46
N LEU A 79 5.94 24.81 -6.85
CA LEU A 79 6.37 24.84 -5.45
C LEU A 79 7.35 25.99 -5.22
N SER A 80 7.11 26.75 -4.16
CA SER A 80 8.07 27.77 -3.72
C SER A 80 9.31 27.13 -3.08
N PRO A 81 10.44 27.86 -2.97
CA PRO A 81 11.59 27.39 -2.21
C PRO A 81 11.28 27.03 -0.76
N ALA A 82 10.30 27.71 -0.15
CA ALA A 82 9.84 27.39 1.20
C ALA A 82 9.07 26.07 1.26
N ASP A 83 8.21 25.81 0.26
CA ASP A 83 7.48 24.54 0.15
C ASP A 83 8.47 23.37 0.01
N LEU A 84 9.45 23.49 -0.89
CA LEU A 84 10.48 22.47 -1.09
C LEU A 84 11.32 22.23 0.17
N SER A 85 11.74 23.31 0.85
CA SER A 85 12.48 23.20 2.10
C SER A 85 11.67 22.50 3.19
N ARG A 86 10.36 22.79 3.27
CA ARG A 86 9.48 22.18 4.26
C ARG A 86 9.22 20.71 3.96
N ILE A 87 8.97 20.36 2.70
CA ILE A 87 8.82 18.95 2.27
C ILE A 87 10.12 18.19 2.57
N ALA A 88 11.28 18.76 2.25
CA ALA A 88 12.57 18.13 2.52
C ALA A 88 12.80 17.88 4.02
N GLU A 89 12.41 18.82 4.89
CA GLU A 89 12.48 18.66 6.34
C GLU A 89 11.55 17.55 6.84
N LEU A 90 10.27 17.59 6.44
CA LEU A 90 9.26 16.60 6.85
C LEU A 90 9.61 15.17 6.43
N SER A 91 10.14 15.04 5.21
CA SER A 91 10.49 13.76 4.60
C SER A 91 11.88 13.25 4.98
N ALA A 92 12.68 14.04 5.70
CA ALA A 92 14.05 13.67 6.06
C ALA A 92 14.09 12.28 6.74
N PRO A 93 14.99 11.38 6.28
CA PRO A 93 15.13 10.06 6.88
C PRO A 93 15.42 10.19 8.36
N THR A 94 14.62 9.50 9.19
CA THR A 94 14.78 9.52 10.64
C THR A 94 14.80 8.09 11.15
N ALA A 95 15.88 7.71 11.83
CA ALA A 95 15.95 6.43 12.53
C ALA A 95 15.40 6.60 13.94
N PRO A 96 14.33 5.90 14.34
CA PRO A 96 13.87 5.94 15.71
C PRO A 96 14.84 5.19 16.64
N ASP A 97 14.96 5.64 17.89
CA ASP A 97 15.58 4.83 18.95
C ASP A 97 14.75 3.58 19.26
N GLU A 98 13.42 3.67 19.08
CA GLU A 98 12.46 2.59 19.24
C GLU A 98 11.26 2.76 18.29
N TYR A 99 10.88 1.68 17.60
CA TYR A 99 9.65 1.61 16.82
C TYR A 99 8.42 1.63 17.73
N SER A 100 7.76 2.78 17.81
CA SER A 100 6.66 3.03 18.73
C SER A 100 5.47 3.71 18.03
N LEU A 101 4.26 3.54 18.57
CA LEU A 101 3.06 4.19 18.03
C LEU A 101 3.21 5.73 17.95
N PRO A 102 3.76 6.44 18.97
CA PRO A 102 4.01 7.86 18.86
C PRO A 102 4.92 8.25 17.69
N PHE A 103 5.95 7.44 17.40
CA PHE A 103 6.82 7.67 16.25
C PHE A 103 6.04 7.47 14.94
N LEU A 104 5.29 6.37 14.80
CA LEU A 104 4.42 6.15 13.63
C LEU A 104 3.43 7.30 13.42
N GLU A 105 2.79 7.80 14.49
CA GLU A 105 1.87 8.94 14.44
C GLU A 105 2.55 10.24 14.00
N GLU A 106 3.79 10.47 14.43
CA GLU A 106 4.60 11.61 13.99
C GLU A 106 4.89 11.53 12.48
N ARG A 107 5.36 10.37 12.02
CA ARG A 107 5.70 10.17 10.61
C ARG A 107 4.45 10.21 9.71
N ALA A 108 3.32 9.68 10.17
CA ALA A 108 2.05 9.78 9.43
C ALA A 108 1.59 11.24 9.29
N ARG A 109 1.75 12.05 10.36
CA ARG A 109 1.47 13.49 10.30
C ARG A 109 2.39 14.22 9.32
N ALA A 110 3.67 13.84 9.26
CA ALA A 110 4.61 14.42 8.30
C ALA A 110 4.20 14.10 6.85
N ALA A 111 3.78 12.86 6.57
CA ALA A 111 3.26 12.47 5.25
C ALA A 111 1.97 13.22 4.87
N ALA A 112 1.06 13.40 5.82
CA ALA A 112 -0.16 14.20 5.61
C ALA A 112 0.17 15.66 5.29
N GLU A 113 1.06 16.31 6.06
CA GLU A 113 1.47 17.69 5.81
C GLU A 113 2.17 17.86 4.45
N ILE A 114 3.00 16.91 4.03
CA ILE A 114 3.59 16.88 2.67
C ILE A 114 2.49 16.85 1.61
N THR A 115 1.48 15.99 1.80
CA THR A 115 0.34 15.85 0.89
C THR A 115 -0.44 17.16 0.78
N GLU A 116 -0.72 17.81 1.91
CA GLU A 116 -1.38 19.12 1.96
C GLU A 116 -0.59 20.20 1.20
N ILE A 117 0.74 20.22 1.33
CA ILE A 117 1.59 21.18 0.58
C ILE A 117 1.45 20.96 -0.92
N PHE A 118 1.54 19.72 -1.41
CA PHE A 118 1.34 19.43 -2.83
C PHE A 118 -0.09 19.79 -3.30
N LEU A 119 -1.13 19.43 -2.53
CA LEU A 119 -2.52 19.75 -2.84
C LEU A 119 -2.76 21.27 -2.95
N SER A 120 -2.14 22.06 -2.05
CA SER A 120 -2.25 23.52 -2.08
C SER A 120 -1.73 24.17 -3.37
N ARG A 121 -0.96 23.41 -4.16
CA ARG A 121 -0.39 23.81 -5.45
C ARG A 121 -1.04 23.09 -6.63
N ASN A 122 -2.07 22.28 -6.40
CA ASN A 122 -2.66 21.37 -7.39
C ASN A 122 -1.60 20.45 -8.02
N ASP A 123 -0.61 20.03 -7.22
CA ASP A 123 0.50 19.22 -7.65
C ASP A 123 0.15 17.73 -7.57
N ARG A 124 0.13 17.06 -8.72
CA ARG A 124 -0.27 15.64 -8.85
C ARG A 124 0.65 14.66 -8.13
N ARG A 125 1.83 15.09 -7.64
CA ARG A 125 2.65 14.29 -6.72
C ARG A 125 1.92 13.99 -5.40
N ALA A 126 0.85 14.72 -5.08
CA ALA A 126 -0.03 14.45 -3.93
C ALA A 126 -0.88 13.19 -4.06
N ILE A 127 -1.13 12.67 -5.27
CA ILE A 127 -2.18 11.67 -5.52
C ILE A 127 -2.05 10.43 -4.63
N PHE A 128 -0.86 9.84 -4.53
CA PHE A 128 -0.63 8.71 -3.63
C PHE A 128 -0.80 9.10 -2.15
N GLY A 129 -0.31 10.29 -1.79
CA GLY A 129 -0.37 10.83 -0.43
C GLY A 129 -1.80 10.99 0.10
N ILE A 130 -2.78 11.30 -0.75
CA ILE A 130 -4.21 11.36 -0.36
C ILE A 130 -4.65 10.01 0.21
N GLY A 131 -4.41 8.94 -0.54
CA GLY A 131 -4.80 7.61 -0.08
C GLY A 131 -4.02 7.15 1.13
N LEU A 132 -2.72 7.47 1.19
CA LEU A 132 -1.89 7.16 2.35
C LEU A 132 -2.43 7.83 3.62
N ASP A 133 -2.73 9.13 3.58
CA ASP A 133 -3.32 9.85 4.73
C ASP A 133 -4.67 9.24 5.15
N LEU A 134 -5.52 8.88 4.19
CA LEU A 134 -6.80 8.22 4.47
C LEU A 134 -6.61 6.87 5.18
N VAL A 135 -5.72 6.00 4.70
CA VAL A 135 -5.52 4.68 5.31
C VAL A 135 -4.84 4.79 6.67
N GLU A 136 -3.88 5.71 6.83
CA GLU A 136 -3.22 5.94 8.11
C GLU A 136 -4.21 6.47 9.15
N SER A 137 -4.99 7.49 8.79
CA SER A 137 -5.92 8.15 9.71
C SER A 137 -7.15 7.32 10.05
N GLN A 138 -7.64 6.48 9.12
CA GLN A 138 -8.91 5.75 9.27
C GLN A 138 -8.76 4.26 9.54
N ALA A 139 -7.62 3.64 9.21
CA ALA A 139 -7.39 2.21 9.42
C ALA A 139 -6.20 1.94 10.35
N VAL A 140 -4.99 2.31 9.94
CA VAL A 140 -3.75 1.92 10.63
C VAL A 140 -3.71 2.51 12.04
N LEU A 141 -3.69 3.84 12.20
CA LEU A 141 -3.56 4.44 13.53
C LEU A 141 -4.73 4.05 14.47
N PRO A 142 -6.00 4.00 14.04
CA PRO A 142 -7.09 3.46 14.86
C PRO A 142 -6.90 2.00 15.30
N LEU A 143 -6.42 1.12 14.41
CA LEU A 143 -6.12 -0.28 14.73
C LEU A 143 -5.06 -0.39 15.83
N TYR A 144 -4.01 0.43 15.75
CA TYR A 144 -2.93 0.41 16.73
C TYR A 144 -3.37 1.02 18.06
N ARG A 145 -4.08 2.15 18.05
CA ARG A 145 -4.61 2.78 19.28
C ARG A 145 -5.57 1.89 20.04
N SER A 146 -6.51 1.25 19.33
CA SER A 146 -7.49 0.34 19.94
C SER A 146 -6.80 -0.87 20.58
N SER A 147 -5.75 -1.38 19.93
CA SER A 147 -4.90 -2.46 20.43
C SER A 147 -4.11 -2.07 21.68
N SER A 148 -3.57 -0.84 21.74
CA SER A 148 -2.81 -0.35 22.90
C SER A 148 -3.71 -0.10 24.11
N ALA A 149 -4.96 0.32 23.91
CA ALA A 149 -5.91 0.57 24.99
C ALA A 149 -6.32 -0.69 25.79
N ALA A 150 -6.16 -1.89 25.22
CA ALA A 150 -6.50 -3.16 25.86
C ALA A 150 -5.55 -3.59 27.00
N GLY A 151 -4.44 -2.86 27.19
CA GLY A 151 -3.48 -3.08 28.29
C GLY A 151 -2.48 -4.22 28.07
N PRO A 152 -1.43 -4.31 28.93
CA PRO A 152 -0.43 -5.36 28.86
C PRO A 152 -1.03 -6.72 29.24
N GLY A 153 -0.85 -7.75 28.41
CA GLY A 153 -1.29 -9.13 28.67
C GLY A 153 -2.55 -9.57 27.89
N ALA A 154 -3.22 -8.66 27.17
CA ALA A 154 -4.17 -9.03 26.13
C ALA A 154 -3.38 -9.68 24.98
N SER A 155 -3.28 -11.01 25.01
CA SER A 155 -2.57 -11.79 24.00
C SER A 155 -3.21 -11.51 22.64
N GLY A 156 -2.47 -10.91 21.70
CA GLY A 156 -2.92 -10.69 20.32
C GLY A 156 -3.33 -9.27 19.91
N THR A 157 -2.96 -8.22 20.66
CA THR A 157 -3.25 -6.83 20.22
C THR A 157 -2.13 -6.27 19.35
N ILE A 158 -2.41 -6.05 18.06
CA ILE A 158 -1.44 -5.65 17.01
C ILE A 158 -0.59 -4.45 17.42
N GLY A 159 -1.20 -3.41 17.99
CA GLY A 159 -0.53 -2.17 18.37
C GLY A 159 0.54 -2.27 19.47
N ASN A 160 0.65 -3.42 20.15
CA ASN A 160 1.69 -3.67 21.14
C ASN A 160 2.77 -4.65 20.64
N LEU A 161 2.69 -5.08 19.37
CA LEU A 161 3.66 -6.00 18.78
C LEU A 161 4.79 -5.18 18.16
N PRO A 162 6.04 -5.28 18.64
CA PRO A 162 7.15 -4.48 18.12
C PRO A 162 7.35 -4.64 16.61
N TRP A 163 7.18 -5.86 16.07
CA TRP A 163 7.28 -6.10 14.62
C TRP A 163 6.21 -5.35 13.82
N ALA A 164 5.00 -5.19 14.37
CA ALA A 164 3.88 -4.57 13.63
C ALA A 164 4.08 -3.07 13.52
N THR A 165 4.51 -2.41 14.60
CA THR A 165 4.84 -0.99 14.56
C THR A 165 6.06 -0.74 13.68
N HIS A 166 7.07 -1.61 13.78
CA HIS A 166 8.24 -1.56 12.89
C HIS A 166 7.83 -1.68 11.42
N LEU A 167 7.00 -2.68 11.06
CA LEU A 167 6.51 -2.88 9.70
C LEU A 167 5.81 -1.63 9.14
N SER A 168 4.85 -1.06 9.88
CA SER A 168 4.10 0.11 9.40
C SER A 168 4.98 1.37 9.34
N THR A 169 5.91 1.54 10.29
CA THR A 169 6.88 2.63 10.24
C THR A 169 7.80 2.52 9.02
N ASP A 170 8.40 1.35 8.79
CA ASP A 170 9.34 1.16 7.67
C ASP A 170 8.64 1.28 6.31
N LEU A 171 7.39 0.82 6.22
CA LEU A 171 6.57 0.99 5.03
C LEU A 171 6.36 2.48 4.72
N LEU A 172 6.00 3.28 5.74
CA LEU A 172 5.82 4.72 5.62
C LEU A 172 7.13 5.47 5.32
N GLU A 173 8.23 5.09 5.98
CA GLU A 173 9.56 5.66 5.74
C GLU A 173 10.05 5.39 4.31
N GLY A 174 9.65 4.29 3.67
CA GLY A 174 9.96 4.01 2.27
C GLY A 174 9.46 5.12 1.32
N TYR A 175 8.21 5.57 1.53
CA TYR A 175 7.64 6.69 0.78
C TYR A 175 8.31 8.02 1.15
N LEU A 176 8.49 8.31 2.45
CA LEU A 176 9.09 9.57 2.90
C LEU A 176 10.53 9.71 2.40
N ALA A 177 11.34 8.66 2.45
CA ALA A 177 12.69 8.65 1.90
C ALA A 177 12.71 8.92 0.38
N ALA A 178 11.74 8.38 -0.37
CA ALA A 178 11.60 8.64 -1.79
C ALA A 178 11.20 10.10 -2.09
N VAL A 179 10.26 10.65 -1.32
CA VAL A 179 9.90 12.08 -1.40
C VAL A 179 11.12 12.95 -1.10
N HIS A 180 11.87 12.65 -0.04
CA HIS A 180 13.06 13.40 0.33
C HIS A 180 14.09 13.41 -0.79
N ALA A 181 14.41 12.24 -1.33
CA ALA A 181 15.31 12.12 -2.46
C ALA A 181 14.82 12.95 -3.66
N HIS A 182 13.52 12.90 -3.97
CA HIS A 182 12.93 13.63 -5.10
C HIS A 182 13.06 15.15 -4.94
N VAL A 183 12.73 15.69 -3.76
CA VAL A 183 12.74 17.15 -3.53
C VAL A 183 14.12 17.73 -3.20
N THR A 184 15.10 16.88 -2.92
CA THR A 184 16.50 17.30 -2.68
C THR A 184 17.43 17.03 -3.86
N GLY A 185 16.93 16.38 -4.93
CA GLY A 185 17.73 16.01 -6.09
C GLY A 185 18.66 14.81 -5.82
N GLY A 186 18.33 14.01 -4.81
CA GLY A 186 18.96 12.74 -4.49
C GLY A 186 18.55 11.60 -5.43
N ALA A 187 19.09 10.41 -5.19
CA ALA A 187 18.74 9.22 -5.95
C ALA A 187 17.42 8.63 -5.44
N VAL A 188 16.35 8.79 -6.22
CA VAL A 188 15.05 8.19 -5.93
C VAL A 188 15.07 6.71 -6.33
N PRO A 189 14.53 5.79 -5.50
CA PRO A 189 14.36 4.39 -5.89
C PRO A 189 13.55 4.24 -7.19
N GLU A 190 13.93 3.30 -8.05
CA GLU A 190 13.35 3.09 -9.40
C GLU A 190 11.80 3.10 -9.40
N HIS A 191 11.18 2.37 -8.47
CA HIS A 191 9.73 2.25 -8.38
C HIS A 191 9.02 3.55 -8.01
N TRP A 192 9.64 4.39 -7.17
CA TRP A 192 9.13 5.71 -6.82
C TRP A 192 9.46 6.77 -7.86
N GLN A 193 10.63 6.67 -8.51
CA GLN A 193 11.01 7.54 -9.62
C GLN A 193 9.96 7.43 -10.75
N HIS A 194 9.55 6.21 -11.08
CA HIS A 194 8.49 5.95 -12.04
C HIS A 194 7.16 6.64 -11.65
N TYR A 195 6.74 6.51 -10.39
CA TYR A 195 5.57 7.23 -9.88
C TYR A 195 5.71 8.76 -10.04
N PHE A 196 6.83 9.35 -9.63
CA PHE A 196 7.00 10.80 -9.72
C PHE A 196 7.06 11.31 -11.17
N GLU A 197 7.57 10.51 -12.10
CA GLU A 197 7.53 10.81 -13.54
C GLU A 197 6.08 10.84 -14.05
N LEU A 198 5.29 9.80 -13.78
CA LEU A 198 3.87 9.75 -14.16
C LEU A 198 3.04 10.83 -13.49
N ALA A 199 3.31 11.13 -12.22
CA ALA A 199 2.64 12.20 -11.49
C ALA A 199 3.01 13.60 -12.01
N SER A 200 4.18 13.74 -12.63
CA SER A 200 4.63 14.99 -13.26
C SER A 200 4.18 15.14 -14.70
N ASP A 201 3.78 14.06 -15.36
CA ASP A 201 3.22 14.11 -16.71
C ASP A 201 1.69 14.31 -16.66
N CYS A 202 1.25 15.56 -16.83
CA CYS A 202 -0.16 15.89 -16.81
C CYS A 202 -0.96 15.30 -17.99
N ALA A 203 -0.31 14.75 -19.02
CA ALA A 203 -0.98 14.03 -20.10
C ALA A 203 -1.31 12.58 -19.73
N VAL A 204 -0.65 12.02 -18.70
CA VAL A 204 -0.96 10.69 -18.17
C VAL A 204 -2.25 10.75 -17.34
N PRO A 205 -3.19 9.80 -17.50
CA PRO A 205 -4.39 9.73 -16.65
C PRO A 205 -4.06 9.72 -15.16
N GLY A 206 -4.78 10.52 -14.37
CA GLY A 206 -4.66 10.60 -12.91
C GLY A 206 -4.63 9.22 -12.22
N GLY A 207 -5.54 8.36 -12.65
CA GLY A 207 -5.65 7.01 -12.10
C GLY A 207 -4.45 6.12 -12.38
N TYR A 208 -3.76 6.28 -13.51
CA TYR A 208 -2.54 5.50 -13.77
C TYR A 208 -1.42 5.91 -12.81
N ALA A 209 -1.18 7.22 -12.69
CA ALA A 209 -0.18 7.74 -11.77
C ALA A 209 -0.45 7.31 -10.32
N ALA A 210 -1.72 7.35 -9.87
CA ALA A 210 -2.10 6.86 -8.55
C ALA A 210 -1.72 5.39 -8.34
N MET A 211 -2.11 4.53 -9.29
CA MET A 211 -1.88 3.11 -9.19
C MET A 211 -0.40 2.73 -9.29
N ALA A 212 0.41 3.49 -10.01
CA ALA A 212 1.87 3.32 -9.97
C ALA A 212 2.44 3.59 -8.57
N GLY A 213 1.93 4.60 -7.85
CA GLY A 213 2.29 4.86 -6.47
C GLY A 213 1.88 3.74 -5.51
N TYR A 214 0.66 3.22 -5.64
CA TYR A 214 0.22 2.04 -4.87
C TYR A 214 1.04 0.79 -5.21
N ASN A 215 1.38 0.57 -6.47
CA ASN A 215 2.18 -0.56 -6.92
C ASN A 215 3.60 -0.50 -6.34
N ALA A 216 4.22 0.68 -6.35
CA ALA A 216 5.49 0.95 -5.68
C ALA A 216 5.43 0.59 -4.19
N HIS A 217 4.42 1.09 -3.48
CA HIS A 217 4.28 0.93 -2.04
C HIS A 217 3.94 -0.51 -1.64
N LEU A 218 2.96 -1.12 -2.30
CA LEU A 218 2.44 -2.44 -1.95
C LEU A 218 3.32 -3.59 -2.45
N THR A 219 4.03 -3.45 -3.59
CA THR A 219 4.96 -4.49 -4.04
C THR A 219 6.28 -4.40 -3.29
N VAL A 220 6.91 -3.22 -3.38
CA VAL A 220 8.34 -3.08 -3.12
C VAL A 220 8.57 -2.68 -1.67
N ASP A 221 7.94 -1.60 -1.22
CA ASP A 221 8.15 -1.11 0.14
C ASP A 221 7.56 -2.07 1.17
N LEU A 222 6.39 -2.65 0.92
CA LEU A 222 5.79 -3.64 1.83
C LEU A 222 6.63 -4.90 1.97
N ALA A 223 7.20 -5.42 0.88
CA ALA A 223 8.10 -6.57 0.96
C ALA A 223 9.38 -6.21 1.74
N ARG A 224 9.93 -5.01 1.53
CA ARG A 224 11.10 -4.54 2.29
C ARG A 224 10.79 -4.34 3.76
N ALA A 225 9.64 -3.76 4.09
CA ALA A 225 9.18 -3.53 5.45
C ALA A 225 8.95 -4.86 6.20
N VAL A 226 8.39 -5.87 5.54
CA VAL A 226 8.29 -7.24 6.12
C VAL A 226 9.68 -7.83 6.39
N ALA A 227 10.65 -7.58 5.51
CA ALA A 227 12.00 -8.10 5.68
C ALA A 227 12.75 -7.42 6.83
N SER A 228 12.62 -6.10 6.98
CA SER A 228 13.30 -5.32 8.01
C SER A 228 12.63 -5.42 9.38
N SER A 229 11.31 -5.60 9.43
CA SER A 229 10.52 -5.63 10.67
C SER A 229 10.86 -6.79 11.61
N GLY A 230 11.54 -7.83 11.10
CA GLY A 230 11.75 -9.10 11.80
C GLY A 230 10.50 -9.98 11.83
N THR A 231 9.52 -9.69 10.97
CA THR A 231 8.29 -10.48 10.86
C THR A 231 8.60 -11.93 10.43
N THR A 232 7.80 -12.86 10.93
CA THR A 232 7.93 -14.31 10.77
C THR A 232 6.64 -14.91 10.22
N PRO A 233 6.68 -16.15 9.67
CA PRO A 233 5.47 -16.83 9.21
C PRO A 233 4.35 -16.97 10.26
N ALA A 234 4.71 -16.99 11.55
CA ALA A 234 3.74 -17.12 12.64
C ALA A 234 2.84 -15.86 12.79
N GLU A 235 3.32 -14.70 12.33
CA GLU A 235 2.63 -13.41 12.45
C GLU A 235 1.76 -13.10 11.22
N TYR A 236 1.75 -14.01 10.22
CA TYR A 236 1.02 -13.82 8.97
C TYR A 236 -0.49 -13.53 9.18
N GLY A 237 -1.13 -14.17 10.15
CA GLY A 237 -2.55 -13.91 10.46
C GLY A 237 -2.80 -12.47 10.92
N GLN A 238 -1.92 -11.93 11.76
CA GLN A 238 -2.01 -10.55 12.27
C GLN A 238 -1.59 -9.54 11.19
N TYR A 239 -0.64 -9.90 10.33
CA TYR A 239 -0.33 -9.13 9.13
C TYR A 239 -1.58 -8.99 8.23
N LEU A 240 -2.34 -10.07 8.03
CA LEU A 240 -3.59 -10.04 7.27
C LEU A 240 -4.69 -9.18 7.93
N GLU A 241 -4.66 -9.03 9.25
CA GLU A 241 -5.56 -8.12 9.97
C GLU A 241 -5.21 -6.65 9.69
N ILE A 242 -3.92 -6.29 9.63
CA ILE A 242 -3.45 -4.94 9.28
C ILE A 242 -3.89 -4.58 7.86
N VAL A 243 -3.52 -5.39 6.86
CA VAL A 243 -3.87 -5.10 5.45
C VAL A 243 -5.37 -5.20 5.21
N GLY A 244 -6.07 -6.11 5.89
CA GLY A 244 -7.53 -6.20 5.84
C GLY A 244 -8.24 -4.94 6.34
N ALA A 245 -7.72 -4.29 7.39
CA ALA A 245 -8.26 -3.02 7.88
C ALA A 245 -8.05 -1.88 6.86
N ILE A 246 -6.94 -1.90 6.12
CA ILE A 246 -6.65 -0.96 5.03
C ILE A 246 -7.60 -1.21 3.85
N ALA A 247 -7.78 -2.47 3.44
CA ALA A 247 -8.68 -2.84 2.34
C ALA A 247 -10.13 -2.39 2.59
N ASP A 248 -10.57 -2.37 3.85
CA ASP A 248 -11.89 -1.87 4.24
C ASP A 248 -12.10 -0.36 3.95
N GLN A 249 -11.03 0.38 3.63
CA GLN A 249 -11.04 1.79 3.22
C GLN A 249 -11.01 2.02 1.70
N GLY A 250 -11.06 0.97 0.87
CA GLY A 250 -10.95 1.08 -0.59
C GLY A 250 -11.90 2.12 -1.21
N ASP A 251 -13.16 2.16 -0.78
CA ASP A 251 -14.14 3.14 -1.27
C ASP A 251 -13.75 4.60 -0.92
N ALA A 252 -13.18 4.82 0.27
CA ALA A 252 -12.74 6.14 0.71
C ALA A 252 -11.53 6.62 -0.10
N ILE A 253 -10.60 5.72 -0.41
CA ILE A 253 -9.42 6.00 -1.26
C ILE A 253 -9.86 6.42 -2.66
N VAL A 254 -10.76 5.65 -3.28
CA VAL A 254 -11.32 5.94 -4.61
C VAL A 254 -12.03 7.30 -4.59
N ALA A 255 -12.90 7.53 -3.60
CA ALA A 255 -13.66 8.78 -3.49
C ALA A 255 -12.77 10.01 -3.25
N GLY A 256 -11.77 9.91 -2.37
CA GLY A 256 -10.84 11.00 -2.08
C GLY A 256 -9.99 11.37 -3.30
N THR A 257 -9.49 10.38 -4.03
CA THR A 257 -8.65 10.62 -5.21
C THR A 257 -9.46 11.22 -6.38
N GLN A 258 -10.70 10.76 -6.56
CA GLN A 258 -11.63 11.34 -7.54
C GLN A 258 -11.95 12.81 -7.21
N ALA A 259 -12.16 13.13 -5.94
CA ALA A 259 -12.58 14.47 -5.53
C ALA A 259 -11.53 15.54 -5.82
N GLU A 260 -10.25 15.24 -5.62
CA GLU A 260 -9.16 16.21 -5.76
C GLU A 260 -8.63 16.31 -7.20
N PHE A 261 -8.54 15.19 -7.92
CA PHE A 261 -7.84 15.14 -9.22
C PHE A 261 -8.69 14.62 -10.39
N ASP A 262 -10.00 14.44 -10.21
CA ASP A 262 -10.90 13.83 -11.20
C ASP A 262 -10.40 12.46 -11.70
N ALA A 263 -9.66 11.77 -10.83
CA ALA A 263 -8.97 10.53 -11.14
C ALA A 263 -9.81 9.33 -10.69
N ASP A 264 -10.54 8.73 -11.63
CA ASP A 264 -11.37 7.55 -11.34
C ASP A 264 -10.49 6.32 -11.16
N LEU A 265 -10.22 6.02 -9.88
CA LEU A 265 -9.53 4.81 -9.50
C LEU A 265 -10.43 3.59 -9.58
N ALA A 266 -11.76 3.73 -9.59
CA ALA A 266 -12.65 2.60 -9.35
C ALA A 266 -12.45 1.44 -10.33
N PRO A 267 -12.25 1.65 -11.66
CA PRO A 267 -11.97 0.56 -12.59
C PRO A 267 -10.64 -0.14 -12.30
N LEU A 268 -9.59 0.63 -12.00
CA LEU A 268 -8.26 0.08 -11.74
C LEU A 268 -8.17 -0.56 -10.36
N TRP A 269 -8.78 0.03 -9.35
CA TRP A 269 -8.86 -0.51 -7.99
C TRP A 269 -9.61 -1.84 -7.97
N ARG A 270 -10.70 -1.93 -8.73
CA ARG A 270 -11.39 -3.20 -8.97
C ARG A 270 -10.44 -4.23 -9.57
N LEU A 271 -9.74 -3.92 -10.66
CA LEU A 271 -8.87 -4.88 -11.35
C LEU A 271 -7.58 -5.23 -10.59
N TYR A 272 -7.01 -4.27 -9.87
CA TYR A 272 -5.79 -4.44 -9.08
C TYR A 272 -5.99 -5.42 -7.93
N PHE A 273 -7.19 -5.44 -7.36
CA PHE A 273 -7.63 -6.40 -6.35
C PHE A 273 -8.55 -7.51 -6.92
N LEU A 274 -8.82 -7.51 -8.22
CA LEU A 274 -9.59 -8.55 -8.91
C LEU A 274 -8.90 -8.87 -10.21
N GLY A 275 -8.05 -9.89 -10.20
CA GLY A 275 -7.85 -10.64 -11.43
C GLY A 275 -9.20 -11.14 -11.93
N ASP A 276 -9.39 -11.17 -13.26
CA ASP A 276 -10.62 -11.62 -13.96
C ASP A 276 -11.16 -13.01 -13.54
N ALA A 277 -10.44 -13.76 -12.68
CA ALA A 277 -10.87 -15.02 -12.10
C ALA A 277 -11.88 -14.88 -10.93
N ALA A 278 -12.00 -13.70 -10.31
CA ALA A 278 -12.74 -13.56 -9.05
C ALA A 278 -14.27 -13.61 -9.22
N ASP A 279 -14.84 -13.09 -10.29
CA ASP A 279 -16.29 -13.16 -10.54
C ASP A 279 -16.75 -14.59 -10.84
N ALA A 280 -15.92 -15.37 -11.55
CA ALA A 280 -16.19 -16.78 -11.81
C ALA A 280 -16.09 -17.63 -10.54
N VAL A 281 -15.13 -17.34 -9.66
CA VAL A 281 -14.91 -18.05 -8.40
C VAL A 281 -15.96 -17.68 -7.35
N THR A 282 -16.39 -16.43 -7.26
CA THR A 282 -17.35 -16.00 -6.22
C THR A 282 -18.77 -16.48 -6.51
N ALA A 283 -19.17 -16.50 -7.78
CA ALA A 283 -20.45 -17.10 -8.21
C ALA A 283 -20.48 -18.62 -8.01
N GLN A 284 -19.34 -19.32 -8.17
CA GLN A 284 -19.25 -20.77 -7.96
C GLN A 284 -19.00 -21.19 -6.51
N ALA A 285 -18.25 -20.40 -5.73
CA ALA A 285 -17.82 -20.76 -4.38
C ALA A 285 -18.86 -20.39 -3.31
N THR A 286 -19.63 -19.32 -3.48
CA THR A 286 -20.54 -18.86 -2.43
C THR A 286 -21.91 -19.52 -2.51
N GLY A 287 -22.41 -19.87 -3.70
CA GLY A 287 -23.79 -20.36 -3.88
C GLY A 287 -24.85 -19.49 -3.19
N SER A 288 -24.52 -18.24 -2.84
CA SER A 288 -25.23 -17.50 -1.82
C SER A 288 -26.18 -16.51 -2.48
N THR A 289 -27.46 -16.76 -2.29
CA THR A 289 -28.55 -15.83 -2.66
C THR A 289 -28.76 -14.77 -1.57
N GLY A 290 -27.70 -14.31 -0.90
CA GLY A 290 -27.83 -13.59 0.37
C GLY A 290 -26.80 -12.49 0.66
N ILE A 291 -25.96 -12.10 -0.31
CA ILE A 291 -25.08 -10.94 -0.15
C ILE A 291 -25.89 -9.69 -0.46
N ALA A 292 -25.92 -8.71 0.45
CA ALA A 292 -26.60 -7.45 0.19
C ALA A 292 -25.92 -6.69 -0.97
N PRO A 293 -26.65 -5.87 -1.75
CA PRO A 293 -26.04 -5.06 -2.79
C PRO A 293 -24.88 -4.22 -2.24
N GLY A 294 -23.67 -4.38 -2.81
CA GLY A 294 -22.44 -3.70 -2.37
C GLY A 294 -21.47 -4.55 -1.55
N ASP A 295 -21.94 -5.55 -0.79
CA ASP A 295 -21.09 -6.37 0.07
C ASP A 295 -20.19 -7.35 -0.71
N GLY A 296 -20.64 -7.78 -1.90
CA GLY A 296 -19.87 -8.65 -2.78
C GLY A 296 -18.61 -7.95 -3.30
N HIS A 297 -18.71 -6.66 -3.63
CA HIS A 297 -17.58 -5.86 -4.08
C HIS A 297 -16.53 -5.68 -2.99
N ARG A 298 -16.96 -5.38 -1.75
CA ARG A 298 -16.06 -5.27 -0.59
C ARG A 298 -15.34 -6.57 -0.28
N LEU A 299 -16.06 -7.70 -0.31
CA LEU A 299 -15.47 -9.02 -0.07
C LEU A 299 -14.40 -9.34 -1.13
N LEU A 300 -14.70 -9.02 -2.38
CA LEU A 300 -13.82 -9.20 -3.52
C LEU A 300 -12.55 -8.35 -3.40
N LEU A 301 -12.67 -7.05 -3.13
CA LEU A 301 -11.52 -6.17 -2.88
C LEU A 301 -10.64 -6.68 -1.74
N ARG A 302 -11.26 -7.10 -0.64
CA ARG A 302 -10.54 -7.67 0.50
C ARG A 302 -9.80 -8.96 0.14
N ALA A 303 -10.41 -9.85 -0.66
CA ALA A 303 -9.75 -11.07 -1.10
C ALA A 303 -8.56 -10.79 -2.03
N GLY A 304 -8.71 -9.81 -2.92
CA GLY A 304 -7.63 -9.30 -3.75
C GLY A 304 -6.46 -8.75 -2.98
N ASP A 305 -6.77 -7.83 -2.06
CA ASP A 305 -5.78 -7.17 -1.22
C ASP A 305 -5.01 -8.20 -0.38
N GLN A 306 -5.72 -9.16 0.21
CA GLN A 306 -5.10 -10.25 0.94
C GLN A 306 -4.23 -11.13 0.03
N GLY A 307 -4.69 -11.46 -1.17
CA GLY A 307 -3.92 -12.25 -2.13
C GLY A 307 -2.62 -11.55 -2.55
N TYR A 308 -2.70 -10.26 -2.83
CA TYR A 308 -1.55 -9.45 -3.18
C TYR A 308 -0.59 -9.26 -1.98
N SER A 309 -1.12 -8.93 -0.82
CA SER A 309 -0.37 -8.82 0.44
C SER A 309 0.31 -10.14 0.82
N THR A 310 -0.29 -11.29 0.50
CA THR A 310 0.35 -12.61 0.66
C THR A 310 1.66 -12.70 -0.14
N VAL A 311 1.66 -12.22 -1.38
CA VAL A 311 2.84 -12.22 -2.25
C VAL A 311 3.93 -11.32 -1.68
N SER A 312 3.58 -10.09 -1.28
CA SER A 312 4.53 -9.15 -0.67
C SER A 312 5.09 -9.68 0.65
N PHE A 313 4.27 -10.34 1.48
CA PHE A 313 4.73 -10.99 2.70
C PHE A 313 5.73 -12.12 2.42
N ALA A 314 5.42 -13.00 1.45
CA ALA A 314 6.32 -14.08 1.06
C ALA A 314 7.64 -13.54 0.49
N HIS A 315 7.59 -12.47 -0.31
CA HIS A 315 8.78 -11.78 -0.78
C HIS A 315 9.60 -11.20 0.37
N GLY A 316 8.97 -10.57 1.36
CA GLY A 316 9.67 -10.03 2.51
C GLY A 316 10.37 -11.09 3.35
N LEU A 317 9.72 -12.23 3.58
CA LEU A 317 10.36 -13.38 4.22
C LEU A 317 11.58 -13.89 3.44
N ALA A 318 11.47 -13.94 2.10
CA ALA A 318 12.58 -14.36 1.23
C ALA A 318 13.71 -13.33 1.15
N LEU A 319 13.40 -12.03 1.28
CA LEU A 319 14.38 -10.95 1.39
C LEU A 319 15.14 -10.98 2.72
N ALA A 320 14.47 -11.39 3.81
CA ALA A 320 15.09 -11.52 5.13
C ALA A 320 16.07 -12.69 5.24
N ASP A 321 15.90 -13.74 4.43
CA ASP A 321 16.82 -14.90 4.39
C ASP A 321 18.02 -14.61 3.45
N PRO A 322 19.27 -14.54 3.96
CA PRO A 322 20.46 -14.31 3.14
C PRO A 322 20.65 -15.32 2.00
N ALA A 323 20.12 -16.55 2.12
CA ALA A 323 20.22 -17.57 1.08
C ALA A 323 19.29 -17.29 -0.11
N THR A 324 18.22 -16.51 0.07
CA THR A 324 17.22 -16.20 -0.97
C THR A 324 17.09 -14.71 -1.28
N ALA A 325 17.80 -13.83 -0.58
CA ALA A 325 17.64 -12.39 -0.71
C ALA A 325 17.87 -11.87 -2.14
N GLU A 326 18.92 -12.32 -2.83
CA GLU A 326 19.22 -11.87 -4.20
C GLU A 326 18.12 -12.27 -5.22
N PRO A 327 17.71 -13.55 -5.33
CA PRO A 327 16.61 -13.90 -6.22
C PRO A 327 15.28 -13.28 -5.78
N ALA A 328 15.07 -13.04 -4.48
CA ALA A 328 13.88 -12.35 -3.98
C ALA A 328 13.84 -10.87 -4.43
N HIS A 329 14.97 -10.15 -4.46
CA HIS A 329 15.04 -8.79 -5.02
C HIS A 329 14.62 -8.77 -6.49
N ALA A 330 15.10 -9.73 -7.29
CA ALA A 330 14.69 -9.85 -8.69
C ALA A 330 13.19 -10.18 -8.82
N SER A 331 12.66 -11.05 -7.96
CA SER A 331 11.24 -11.41 -7.93
C SER A 331 10.36 -10.20 -7.61
N VAL A 332 10.67 -9.45 -6.56
CA VAL A 332 9.94 -8.22 -6.18
C VAL A 332 9.94 -7.22 -7.33
N ARG A 333 11.10 -6.99 -7.95
CA ARG A 333 11.21 -6.06 -9.09
C ARG A 333 10.37 -6.53 -10.28
N ASN A 334 10.41 -7.83 -10.60
CA ASN A 334 9.62 -8.38 -11.70
C ASN A 334 8.11 -8.30 -11.43
N THR A 335 7.67 -8.55 -10.20
CA THR A 335 6.26 -8.39 -9.81
C THR A 335 5.81 -6.94 -9.96
N TRP A 336 6.63 -5.98 -9.52
CA TRP A 336 6.34 -4.56 -9.66
C TRP A 336 6.20 -4.17 -11.13
N LEU A 337 7.16 -4.54 -11.99
CA LEU A 337 7.14 -4.26 -13.43
C LEU A 337 5.95 -4.92 -14.15
N LEU A 338 5.58 -6.15 -13.77
CA LEU A 338 4.44 -6.86 -14.36
C LEU A 338 3.11 -6.19 -13.99
N ALA A 339 2.95 -5.80 -12.72
CA ALA A 339 1.77 -5.07 -12.27
C ALA A 339 1.67 -3.70 -12.95
N ASP A 340 2.79 -2.99 -13.09
CA ASP A 340 2.86 -1.69 -13.74
C ASP A 340 2.48 -1.77 -15.23
N GLY A 341 3.06 -2.71 -15.97
CA GLY A 341 2.72 -2.92 -17.39
C GLY A 341 1.25 -3.32 -17.61
N ALA A 342 0.63 -4.03 -16.67
CA ALA A 342 -0.80 -4.32 -16.71
C ALA A 342 -1.65 -3.04 -16.49
N LEU A 343 -1.27 -2.20 -15.52
CA LEU A 343 -1.92 -0.90 -15.27
C LEU A 343 -1.80 0.02 -16.49
N GLU A 344 -0.63 0.10 -17.12
CA GLU A 344 -0.43 0.89 -18.35
C GLU A 344 -1.36 0.40 -19.46
N ALA A 345 -1.40 -0.92 -19.70
CA ALA A 345 -2.19 -1.49 -20.79
C ALA A 345 -3.70 -1.29 -20.58
N LEU A 346 -4.18 -1.37 -19.34
CA LEU A 346 -5.57 -1.10 -18.97
C LEU A 346 -5.92 0.38 -19.19
N THR A 347 -5.06 1.29 -18.75
CA THR A 347 -5.31 2.74 -18.84
C THR A 347 -5.16 3.28 -20.27
N ALA A 348 -4.35 2.64 -21.11
CA ALA A 348 -4.25 2.93 -22.53
C ALA A 348 -5.42 2.37 -23.36
N GLY A 349 -6.39 1.67 -22.74
CA GLY A 349 -7.51 1.04 -23.44
C GLY A 349 -7.07 -0.10 -24.38
N LYS A 350 -5.91 -0.73 -24.11
CA LYS A 350 -5.37 -1.83 -24.94
C LYS A 350 -5.91 -3.21 -24.52
N LEU A 351 -6.64 -3.28 -23.41
CA LEU A 351 -7.12 -4.52 -22.78
C LEU A 351 -8.64 -4.53 -22.50
N LEU A 352 -9.38 -3.50 -22.92
CA LEU A 352 -10.85 -3.41 -22.90
C LEU A 352 -11.39 -3.37 -24.33
#